data_AF-A0A1R3WVG6-F1
#
_entry.id   AF-A0A1R3WVG6-F1
#
_cell.length_a   1.000
_cell.length_b   1.000
_cell.length_c   1.000
_cell.angle_alpha   90.00
_cell.angle_beta   90.00
_cell.angle_gamma   90.00
#
_symmetry.space_group_name_H-M   'P 1'
#
loop_
_entity.id
_entity.type
_entity.pdbx_description
1 polymer ?
#
loop_
_entity_poly.entity_id
_entity_poly.type
_entity_poly.pdbx_seq_one_letter_code
_entity_poly.pdbx_strand_id
1 'polypeptide(L)'
;MSHLSMKAGIGAIAGLLVALGAVLLGVPELSPLLGWVTAAAVFLVWAWSRAWPADSARTRSLAQHEDRSRKLVDALIITATLLSVILVVFALIRSQQQDLVGATAAILAVVGVVAAWALVNTVYAFKYARMYYIDDTHRFDFDQDEDPAYSDFAFTAFSIGMAYSASNITQSSTPSRRIAMGHALLSYFFGTFVVAVAINLVTGLTQSG
;
A
#
# COMPACT_ATOMS: atom_id res chain seq x y z
N MET A 1 18.05 2.42 -13.62
CA MET A 1 16.66 2.21 -13.14
C MET A 1 16.69 2.07 -11.64
N SER A 2 15.74 2.67 -10.96
CA SER A 2 15.72 2.69 -9.50
C SER A 2 15.39 1.28 -8.97
N HIS A 3 15.99 0.87 -7.86
CA HIS A 3 15.79 -0.49 -7.32
C HIS A 3 14.30 -0.76 -6.99
N LEU A 4 13.55 0.30 -6.68
CA LEU A 4 12.10 0.28 -6.44
C LEU A 4 11.30 0.18 -7.75
N SER A 5 11.68 0.91 -8.81
CA SER A 5 10.98 0.87 -10.11
C SER A 5 11.12 -0.50 -10.79
N MET A 6 12.30 -1.10 -10.71
CA MET A 6 12.53 -2.46 -11.19
C MET A 6 11.63 -3.46 -10.47
N LYS A 7 11.45 -3.30 -9.16
CA LYS A 7 10.70 -4.25 -8.33
C LYS A 7 9.20 -4.05 -8.40
N ALA A 8 8.73 -2.82 -8.56
CA ALA A 8 7.37 -2.53 -8.98
C ALA A 8 7.07 -3.17 -10.34
N GLY A 9 8.01 -3.10 -11.30
CA GLY A 9 7.92 -3.81 -12.58
C GLY A 9 7.83 -5.32 -12.42
N ILE A 10 8.68 -5.94 -11.58
CA ILE A 10 8.62 -7.38 -11.29
C ILE A 10 7.27 -7.76 -10.67
N GLY A 11 6.76 -6.97 -9.72
CA GLY A 11 5.44 -7.17 -9.13
C GLY A 11 4.33 -7.12 -10.18
N ALA A 12 4.36 -6.11 -11.06
CA ALA A 12 3.41 -5.98 -12.16
C ALA A 12 3.45 -7.18 -13.13
N ILE A 13 4.65 -7.64 -13.49
CA ILE A 13 4.83 -8.82 -14.36
C ILE A 13 4.30 -10.08 -13.68
N ALA A 14 4.64 -10.31 -12.41
CA ALA A 14 4.12 -11.45 -11.65
C ALA A 14 2.59 -11.41 -11.56
N GLY A 15 2.01 -10.24 -11.31
CA GLY A 15 0.57 -10.03 -11.33
C GLY A 15 -0.06 -10.33 -12.69
N LEU A 16 0.54 -9.85 -13.78
CA LEU A 16 0.07 -10.14 -15.14
C LEU A 16 0.12 -11.63 -15.47
N LEU A 17 1.17 -12.34 -15.06
CA LEU A 17 1.30 -13.78 -15.28
C LEU A 17 0.23 -14.55 -14.50
N VAL A 18 -0.03 -14.19 -13.24
CA VAL A 18 -1.10 -14.80 -12.44
C VAL A 18 -2.49 -14.50 -13.04
N ALA A 19 -2.72 -13.25 -13.45
CA ALA A 19 -3.96 -12.86 -14.12
C ALA A 19 -4.19 -13.67 -15.40
N LEU A 20 -3.15 -13.85 -16.23
CA LEU A 20 -3.23 -14.66 -17.44
C LEU A 20 -3.49 -16.13 -17.12
N GLY A 21 -2.81 -16.69 -16.12
CA GLY A 21 -3.05 -18.05 -15.64
C GLY A 21 -4.50 -18.28 -15.22
N ALA A 22 -5.12 -17.33 -14.51
CA ALA A 22 -6.52 -17.42 -14.10
C ALA A 22 -7.49 -17.47 -15.30
N VAL A 23 -7.21 -16.69 -16.37
CA VAL A 23 -7.98 -16.76 -17.62
C VAL A 23 -7.85 -18.13 -18.27
N LEU A 24 -6.62 -18.66 -18.36
CA LEU A 24 -6.34 -19.97 -18.96
C LEU A 24 -6.96 -21.14 -18.19
N LEU A 25 -7.12 -20.99 -16.86
CA LEU A 25 -7.76 -21.97 -15.99
C LEU A 25 -9.30 -21.86 -15.95
N GLY A 26 -9.90 -20.94 -16.71
CA GLY A 26 -11.35 -20.83 -16.85
C GLY A 26 -12.04 -19.98 -15.78
N VAL A 27 -11.31 -19.14 -15.05
CA VAL A 27 -11.86 -18.18 -14.07
C VAL A 27 -11.50 -16.72 -14.41
N PRO A 28 -11.88 -16.24 -15.62
CA PRO A 28 -11.49 -14.91 -16.10
C PRO A 28 -12.00 -13.77 -15.21
N GLU A 29 -13.07 -13.97 -14.45
CA GLU A 29 -13.63 -12.96 -13.55
C GLU A 29 -12.70 -12.65 -12.37
N LEU A 30 -11.90 -13.63 -11.91
CA LEU A 30 -10.97 -13.47 -10.79
C LEU A 30 -9.60 -12.93 -11.24
N SER A 31 -9.30 -13.01 -12.53
CA SER A 31 -8.04 -12.61 -13.15
C SER A 31 -7.52 -11.24 -12.68
N PRO A 32 -8.29 -10.13 -12.76
CA PRO A 32 -7.77 -8.82 -12.37
C PRO A 32 -7.50 -8.71 -10.87
N LEU A 33 -8.31 -9.35 -10.02
CA LEU A 33 -8.11 -9.35 -8.56
C LEU A 33 -6.88 -10.16 -8.16
N LEU A 34 -6.72 -11.35 -8.74
CA LEU A 34 -5.56 -12.20 -8.50
C LEU A 34 -4.27 -11.51 -8.96
N GLY A 35 -4.30 -10.85 -10.11
CA GLY A 35 -3.17 -10.08 -10.61
C GLY A 35 -2.82 -8.91 -9.69
N TRP A 36 -3.82 -8.15 -9.25
CA TRP A 36 -3.64 -7.04 -8.30
C TRP A 36 -3.05 -7.51 -6.97
N VAL A 37 -3.68 -8.49 -6.33
CA VAL A 37 -3.24 -9.02 -5.02
C VAL A 37 -1.81 -9.56 -5.12
N THR A 38 -1.49 -10.28 -6.20
CA THR A 38 -0.14 -10.81 -6.43
C THR A 38 0.87 -9.68 -6.60
N ALA A 39 0.59 -8.70 -7.46
CA ALA A 39 1.50 -7.59 -7.71
C ALA A 39 1.78 -6.78 -6.43
N ALA A 40 0.72 -6.47 -5.68
CA ALA A 40 0.82 -5.76 -4.41
C ALA A 40 1.60 -6.57 -3.37
N ALA A 41 1.31 -7.86 -3.22
CA ALA A 41 2.00 -8.73 -2.28
C ALA A 41 3.49 -8.86 -2.59
N VAL A 42 3.85 -9.10 -3.86
CA VAL A 42 5.25 -9.20 -4.30
C VAL A 42 6.00 -7.90 -3.99
N PHE A 43 5.39 -6.75 -4.28
CA PHE A 43 6.01 -5.46 -3.98
C PHE A 43 6.17 -5.25 -2.46
N LEU A 44 5.13 -5.47 -1.66
CA LEU A 44 5.16 -5.30 -0.21
C LEU A 44 6.20 -6.21 0.45
N VAL A 45 6.19 -7.51 0.12
CA VAL A 45 7.17 -8.47 0.65
C VAL A 45 8.59 -8.04 0.32
N TRP A 46 8.84 -7.65 -0.93
CA TRP A 46 10.15 -7.17 -1.33
C TRP A 46 10.54 -5.89 -0.58
N ALA A 47 9.64 -4.90 -0.52
CA ALA A 47 9.89 -3.62 0.13
C ALA A 47 10.24 -3.80 1.61
N TRP A 48 9.43 -4.58 2.34
CA TRP A 48 9.63 -4.80 3.78
C TRP A 48 10.81 -5.73 4.09
N SER A 49 11.12 -6.72 3.24
CA SER A 49 12.33 -7.54 3.41
C SER A 49 13.63 -6.72 3.38
N ARG A 50 13.61 -5.54 2.74
CA ARG A 50 14.74 -4.62 2.65
C ARG A 50 14.67 -3.50 3.68
N ALA A 51 13.48 -2.97 3.92
CA ALA A 51 13.28 -1.82 4.79
C ALA A 51 13.32 -2.19 6.28
N TRP A 52 12.72 -3.32 6.67
CA TRP A 52 12.60 -3.72 8.07
C TRP A 52 13.96 -3.94 8.79
N PRO A 53 14.95 -4.65 8.20
CA PRO A 53 16.24 -4.84 8.85
C PRO A 53 17.22 -3.69 8.63
N ALA A 54 16.83 -2.61 7.94
CA ALA A 54 17.74 -1.51 7.64
C ALA A 54 17.95 -0.64 8.87
N ASP A 55 19.20 -0.48 9.29
CA ASP A 55 19.59 0.54 10.27
C ASP A 55 19.48 1.96 9.68
N SER A 56 19.77 2.98 10.49
CA SER A 56 19.71 4.38 10.08
C SER A 56 20.66 4.70 8.91
N ALA A 57 21.88 4.18 8.93
CA ALA A 57 22.86 4.36 7.86
C ALA A 57 22.39 3.74 6.53
N ARG A 58 21.86 2.53 6.58
CA ARG A 58 21.30 1.85 5.41
C ARG A 58 20.02 2.53 4.92
N THR A 59 19.18 2.99 5.83
CA THR A 59 17.97 3.77 5.53
C THR A 59 18.34 5.06 4.81
N ARG A 60 19.31 5.82 5.32
CA ARG A 60 19.86 7.02 4.66
C ARG A 60 20.37 6.69 3.26
N SER A 61 21.19 5.65 3.12
CA SER A 61 21.71 5.22 1.82
C SER A 61 20.59 4.89 0.83
N LEU A 62 19.59 4.09 1.26
CA LEU A 62 18.44 3.72 0.44
C LEU A 62 17.57 4.93 0.07
N ALA A 63 17.36 5.85 1.00
CA ALA A 63 16.63 7.10 0.80
C ALA A 63 17.38 8.09 -0.09
N GLN A 64 18.72 8.10 -0.10
CA GLN A 64 19.55 8.99 -0.93
C GLN A 64 19.80 8.45 -2.34
N HIS A 65 19.92 7.13 -2.52
CA HIS A 65 20.02 6.48 -3.85
C HIS A 65 18.68 6.48 -4.61
N GLU A 66 17.79 7.38 -4.22
CA GLU A 66 16.39 7.41 -4.56
C GLU A 66 16.09 8.54 -5.56
N ASP A 67 16.59 8.37 -6.80
CA ASP A 67 16.58 9.34 -7.92
C ASP A 67 15.22 9.94 -8.35
N ARG A 68 15.29 11.07 -9.08
CA ARG A 68 14.19 11.96 -9.53
C ARG A 68 13.00 11.30 -10.25
N SER A 69 13.14 10.11 -10.83
CA SER A 69 12.05 9.37 -11.50
C SER A 69 10.97 8.83 -10.53
N ARG A 70 11.14 9.04 -9.21
CA ARG A 70 10.34 8.34 -8.19
C ARG A 70 9.09 9.06 -7.72
N LYS A 71 8.96 10.37 -7.91
CA LYS A 71 7.64 11.03 -7.80
C LYS A 71 6.64 10.38 -8.76
N LEU A 72 7.11 9.94 -9.93
CA LEU A 72 6.30 9.19 -10.88
C LEU A 72 5.95 7.80 -10.35
N VAL A 73 6.89 7.06 -9.75
CA VAL A 73 6.61 5.73 -9.19
C VAL A 73 5.63 5.80 -8.02
N ASP A 74 5.84 6.74 -7.08
CA ASP A 74 4.90 6.97 -5.97
C ASP A 74 3.51 7.31 -6.50
N ALA A 75 3.43 8.22 -7.48
CA ALA A 75 2.17 8.58 -8.12
C ALA A 75 1.52 7.39 -8.83
N LEU A 76 2.30 6.59 -9.58
CA LEU A 76 1.81 5.40 -10.28
C LEU A 76 1.28 4.35 -9.30
N ILE A 77 1.97 4.10 -8.18
CA ILE A 77 1.49 3.16 -7.17
C ILE A 77 0.21 3.70 -6.53
N ILE A 78 0.17 4.98 -6.14
CA ILE A 78 -1.03 5.59 -5.57
C ILE A 78 -2.20 5.54 -6.56
N THR A 79 -1.96 5.84 -7.84
CA THR A 79 -2.97 5.74 -8.90
C THR A 79 -3.42 4.30 -9.10
N ALA A 80 -2.50 3.34 -9.15
CA ALA A 80 -2.84 1.92 -9.28
C ALA A 80 -3.70 1.43 -8.09
N THR A 81 -3.35 1.84 -6.88
CA THR A 81 -4.12 1.59 -5.66
C THR A 81 -5.52 2.23 -5.73
N LEU A 82 -5.64 3.45 -6.25
CA LEU A 82 -6.97 4.06 -6.46
C LEU A 82 -7.79 3.30 -7.52
N LEU A 83 -7.15 2.88 -8.61
CA LEU A 83 -7.81 2.08 -9.65
C LEU A 83 -8.23 0.69 -9.14
N SER A 84 -7.52 0.12 -8.16
CA SER A 84 -7.90 -1.18 -7.58
C SER A 84 -9.25 -1.14 -6.86
N VAL A 85 -9.73 0.04 -6.46
CA VAL A 85 -11.09 0.22 -5.91
C VAL A 85 -12.15 -0.21 -6.93
N ILE A 86 -11.92 0.05 -8.22
CA ILE A 86 -12.84 -0.36 -9.29
C ILE A 86 -12.94 -1.90 -9.32
N LEU A 87 -11.81 -2.59 -9.20
CA LEU A 87 -11.78 -4.06 -9.17
C LEU A 87 -12.56 -4.61 -7.98
N VAL A 88 -12.44 -3.96 -6.83
CA VAL A 88 -13.15 -4.34 -5.60
C VAL A 88 -14.65 -4.12 -5.75
N VAL A 89 -15.10 -3.00 -6.33
CA VAL A 89 -16.52 -2.78 -6.61
C VAL A 89 -17.07 -3.87 -7.53
N PHE A 90 -16.36 -4.23 -8.60
CA PHE A 90 -16.75 -5.35 -9.46
C PHE A 90 -16.77 -6.68 -8.71
N ALA A 91 -15.81 -6.91 -7.81
CA ALA A 91 -15.77 -8.11 -6.98
C ALA A 91 -17.00 -8.21 -6.06
N LEU A 92 -17.41 -7.10 -5.45
CA LEU A 92 -18.62 -7.03 -4.61
C LEU A 92 -19.91 -7.27 -5.39
N ILE A 93 -19.97 -6.84 -6.66
CA ILE A 93 -21.09 -7.16 -7.54
C ILE A 93 -21.07 -8.65 -7.89
N ARG A 94 -19.89 -9.20 -8.20
CA ARG A 94 -19.72 -10.61 -8.54
C ARG A 94 -20.03 -11.55 -7.36
N SER A 95 -19.78 -11.11 -6.14
CA SER A 95 -20.03 -11.89 -4.93
C SER A 95 -21.51 -12.03 -4.58
N GLN A 96 -22.41 -11.27 -5.23
CA GLN A 96 -23.85 -11.48 -5.11
C GLN A 96 -24.31 -12.80 -5.74
N GLN A 97 -23.52 -13.34 -6.67
CA GLN A 97 -23.70 -14.70 -7.16
C GLN A 97 -23.22 -15.65 -6.06
N GLN A 98 -24.13 -16.45 -5.51
CA GLN A 98 -23.85 -17.38 -4.40
C GLN A 98 -23.13 -18.66 -4.88
N ASP A 99 -22.06 -18.49 -5.64
CA ASP A 99 -21.18 -19.57 -6.10
C ASP A 99 -19.76 -19.41 -5.53
N LEU A 100 -18.93 -20.45 -5.72
CA LEU A 100 -17.55 -20.47 -5.21
C LEU A 100 -16.71 -19.31 -5.74
N VAL A 101 -16.95 -18.90 -6.99
CA VAL A 101 -16.24 -17.79 -7.64
C VAL A 101 -16.63 -16.46 -6.99
N GLY A 102 -17.91 -16.26 -6.65
CA GLY A 102 -18.39 -15.10 -5.93
C GLY A 102 -17.79 -14.97 -4.53
N ALA A 103 -17.74 -16.07 -3.77
CA ALA A 103 -17.09 -16.10 -2.47
C ALA A 103 -15.58 -15.78 -2.57
N THR A 104 -14.90 -16.36 -3.56
CA THR A 104 -13.47 -16.10 -3.81
C THR A 104 -13.22 -14.65 -4.21
N ALA A 105 -14.08 -14.08 -5.05
CA ALA A 105 -14.00 -12.67 -5.44
C ALA A 105 -14.12 -11.74 -4.22
N ALA A 106 -15.05 -12.02 -3.31
CA ALA A 106 -15.22 -11.22 -2.08
C ALA A 106 -14.00 -11.29 -1.16
N ILE A 107 -13.40 -12.48 -0.96
CA ILE A 107 -12.18 -12.64 -0.17
C ILE A 107 -11.02 -11.86 -0.82
N LEU A 108 -10.82 -12.02 -2.14
CA LEU A 108 -9.79 -11.30 -2.87
C LEU A 108 -10.02 -9.78 -2.86
N ALA A 109 -11.27 -9.33 -2.80
CA ALA A 109 -11.61 -7.92 -2.65
C ALA A 109 -11.12 -7.37 -1.30
N VAL A 110 -11.42 -8.05 -0.19
CA VAL A 110 -10.92 -7.67 1.15
C VAL A 110 -9.40 -7.64 1.16
N VAL A 111 -8.74 -8.72 0.69
CA VAL A 111 -7.28 -8.80 0.62
C VAL A 111 -6.71 -7.68 -0.26
N GLY A 112 -7.36 -7.40 -1.39
CA GLY A 112 -6.95 -6.36 -2.34
C GLY A 112 -7.00 -4.96 -1.75
N VAL A 113 -8.04 -4.63 -0.96
CA VAL A 113 -8.13 -3.33 -0.28
C VAL A 113 -7.13 -3.23 0.87
N VAL A 114 -6.92 -4.30 1.64
CA VAL A 114 -5.90 -4.32 2.70
C VAL A 114 -4.51 -4.11 2.11
N ALA A 115 -4.20 -4.79 1.00
CA ALA A 115 -2.93 -4.61 0.28
C ALA A 115 -2.79 -3.18 -0.28
N ALA A 116 -3.87 -2.61 -0.82
CA ALA A 116 -3.92 -1.23 -1.27
C ALA A 116 -3.62 -0.23 -0.12
N TRP A 117 -4.28 -0.40 1.02
CA TRP A 117 -4.03 0.39 2.22
C TRP A 117 -2.57 0.27 2.69
N ALA A 118 -2.03 -0.96 2.75
CA ALA A 118 -0.64 -1.19 3.13
C ALA A 118 0.36 -0.56 2.13
N LEU A 119 0.07 -0.59 0.83
CA LEU A 119 0.88 0.06 -0.20
C LEU A 119 0.93 1.57 -0.01
N VAL A 120 -0.22 2.21 0.24
CA VAL A 120 -0.28 3.67 0.51
C VAL A 120 0.63 4.01 1.69
N ASN A 121 0.45 3.33 2.82
CA ASN A 121 1.26 3.58 4.01
C ASN A 121 2.76 3.32 3.77
N THR A 122 3.10 2.27 3.02
CA THR A 122 4.50 1.95 2.66
C THR A 122 5.13 3.05 1.78
N VAL A 123 4.40 3.53 0.76
CA VAL A 123 4.86 4.62 -0.11
C VAL A 123 5.10 5.90 0.70
N TYR A 124 4.21 6.21 1.64
CA TYR A 124 4.36 7.38 2.51
C TYR A 124 5.49 7.21 3.53
N ALA A 125 5.70 6.01 4.09
CA ALA A 125 6.86 5.73 4.95
C ALA A 125 8.17 6.04 4.23
N PHE A 126 8.32 5.56 2.98
CA PHE A 126 9.52 5.84 2.19
C PHE A 126 9.63 7.32 1.82
N LYS A 127 8.49 7.99 1.56
CA LYS A 127 8.44 9.42 1.31
C LYS A 127 8.90 10.23 2.53
N TYR A 128 8.52 9.83 3.73
CA TYR A 128 8.95 10.48 4.97
C TYR A 128 10.45 10.28 5.21
N ALA A 129 10.99 9.09 4.95
CA ALA A 129 12.43 8.86 5.00
C ALA A 129 13.21 9.77 4.05
N ARG A 130 12.72 9.94 2.81
CA ARG A 130 13.33 10.90 1.85
C ARG A 130 13.21 12.34 2.30
N MET A 131 12.06 12.73 2.84
CA MET A 131 11.86 14.08 3.39
C MET A 131 12.81 14.35 4.55
N TYR A 132 13.15 13.35 5.36
CA TYR A 132 14.10 13.49 6.45
C TYR A 132 15.56 13.54 5.97
N TYR A 133 15.96 12.61 5.09
CA TYR A 133 17.37 12.44 4.71
C TYR A 133 17.85 13.25 3.51
N ILE A 134 16.94 13.85 2.74
CA ILE A 134 17.27 14.64 1.53
C ILE A 134 16.74 16.07 1.62
N ASP A 135 15.59 16.31 2.25
CA ASP A 135 14.92 17.61 2.23
C ASP A 135 15.11 18.38 3.54
N ASP A 136 15.97 19.38 3.55
CA ASP A 136 16.27 20.17 4.75
C ASP A 136 15.06 20.98 5.27
N THR A 137 14.07 21.25 4.42
CA THR A 137 12.95 22.17 4.69
C THR A 137 11.63 21.48 5.06
N HIS A 138 11.48 20.20 4.75
CA HIS A 138 10.20 19.49 4.83
C HIS A 138 10.24 18.24 5.72
N ARG A 139 11.03 18.23 6.80
CA ARG A 139 11.19 17.05 7.66
C ARG A 139 10.10 16.89 8.74
N PHE A 140 9.93 15.65 9.18
CA PHE A 140 9.35 15.32 10.49
C PHE A 140 10.52 15.13 11.44
N ASP A 141 10.47 15.72 12.63
CA ASP A 141 11.47 15.45 13.65
C ASP A 141 10.97 14.37 14.60
N PHE A 142 11.87 13.45 14.92
CA PHE A 142 11.63 12.31 15.80
C PHE A 142 12.27 12.60 17.14
N ASP A 143 11.54 12.32 18.21
CA ASP A 143 12.00 12.51 19.59
C ASP A 143 12.94 11.39 20.03
N GLN A 144 14.15 11.35 19.45
CA GLN A 144 15.16 10.35 19.73
C GLN A 144 16.57 10.87 19.41
N ASP A 145 17.57 10.30 20.08
CA ASP A 145 18.99 10.68 19.90
C ASP A 145 19.60 10.11 18.61
N GLU A 146 19.07 8.98 18.13
CA GLU A 146 19.58 8.27 16.95
C GLU A 146 18.84 8.69 15.67
N ASP A 147 19.55 8.71 14.54
CA ASP A 147 18.94 8.89 13.23
C ASP A 147 17.84 7.83 12.97
N PRO A 148 16.64 8.19 12.48
CA PRO A 148 15.53 7.26 12.29
C PRO A 148 15.76 6.23 11.18
N ALA A 149 15.42 4.97 11.45
CA ALA A 149 15.40 3.89 10.47
C ALA A 149 14.05 3.84 9.73
N TYR A 150 13.96 3.03 8.67
CA TYR A 150 12.69 2.84 7.95
C TYR A 150 11.55 2.36 8.86
N SER A 151 11.83 1.62 9.94
CA SER A 151 10.85 1.22 10.94
C SER A 151 10.19 2.40 11.65
N ASP A 152 10.91 3.48 11.89
CA ASP A 152 10.38 4.67 12.58
C ASP A 152 9.45 5.45 11.64
N PHE A 153 9.86 5.62 10.38
CA PHE A 153 9.00 6.20 9.35
C PHE A 153 7.77 5.32 9.06
N ALA A 154 7.93 4.00 9.12
CA ALA A 154 6.83 3.04 9.02
C ALA A 154 5.84 3.24 10.16
N PHE A 155 6.33 3.29 11.40
CA PHE A 155 5.51 3.54 12.58
C PHE A 155 4.69 4.82 12.39
N THR A 156 5.34 5.93 12.04
CA THR A 156 4.65 7.19 11.74
C THR A 156 3.59 7.04 10.65
N ALA A 157 3.95 6.45 9.50
CA ALA A 157 3.04 6.34 8.37
C ALA A 157 1.82 5.48 8.72
N PHE A 158 2.02 4.30 9.29
CA PHE A 158 0.94 3.40 9.66
C PHE A 158 0.10 3.96 10.82
N SER A 159 0.68 4.66 11.79
CA SER A 159 -0.09 5.37 12.81
C SER A 159 -1.03 6.40 12.19
N ILE A 160 -0.53 7.24 11.27
CA ILE A 160 -1.37 8.18 10.50
C ILE A 160 -2.46 7.42 9.74
N GLY A 161 -2.11 6.34 9.06
CA GLY A 161 -3.07 5.58 8.25
C GLY A 161 -4.11 4.80 9.03
N MET A 162 -3.81 4.45 10.29
CA MET A 162 -4.76 3.89 11.25
C MET A 162 -5.56 4.98 11.99
N ALA A 163 -5.30 6.26 11.72
CA ALA A 163 -5.83 7.40 12.46
C ALA A 163 -5.50 7.38 13.96
N TYR A 164 -4.34 6.81 14.32
CA TYR A 164 -3.76 6.89 15.65
C TYR A 164 -2.79 8.06 15.78
N SER A 165 -2.77 8.68 16.96
CA SER A 165 -1.75 9.68 17.28
C SER A 165 -0.41 8.98 17.52
N ALA A 166 0.59 9.28 16.68
CA ALA A 166 1.97 8.88 16.94
C ALA A 166 2.56 9.83 17.99
N SER A 167 2.73 9.37 19.23
CA SER A 167 3.16 10.19 20.37
C SER A 167 4.59 10.73 20.28
N ASN A 168 5.36 10.28 19.30
CA ASN A 168 6.80 10.48 19.12
C ASN A 168 7.18 11.43 17.96
N ILE A 169 6.20 12.07 17.30
CA ILE A 169 6.46 13.13 16.30
C ILE A 169 6.35 14.48 17.01
N THR A 170 7.48 15.05 17.40
CA THR A 170 7.53 16.24 18.26
C THR A 170 7.54 17.55 17.48
N GLN A 171 8.10 17.59 16.26
CA GLN A 171 8.07 18.78 15.40
C GLN A 171 7.75 18.47 13.94
N SER A 172 6.99 19.35 13.31
CA SER A 172 6.60 19.26 11.90
C SER A 172 6.58 20.64 11.26
N SER A 173 7.10 20.76 10.04
CA SER A 173 6.94 21.96 9.23
C SER A 173 5.55 22.00 8.58
N THR A 174 5.08 23.19 8.20
CA THR A 174 3.77 23.33 7.52
C THR A 174 3.66 22.48 6.25
N PRO A 175 4.69 22.36 5.40
CA PRO A 175 4.59 21.49 4.23
C PRO A 175 4.58 19.99 4.57
N SER A 176 5.29 19.53 5.61
CA SER A 176 5.22 18.12 6.03
C SER A 176 3.83 17.77 6.55
N ARG A 177 3.19 18.68 7.30
CA ARG A 177 1.77 18.56 7.70
C ARG A 177 0.80 18.48 6.52
N ARG A 178 1.01 19.27 5.45
CA ARG A 178 0.17 19.19 4.23
C ARG A 178 0.28 17.82 3.55
N ILE A 179 1.48 17.26 3.50
CA ILE A 179 1.71 15.91 2.96
C ILE A 179 1.06 14.85 3.84
N ALA A 180 1.21 14.95 5.17
CA ALA A 180 0.54 14.06 6.12
C ALA A 180 -0.99 14.15 6.06
N MET A 181 -1.55 15.34 5.84
CA MET A 181 -3.00 15.48 5.65
C MET A 181 -3.49 14.71 4.42
N GLY A 182 -2.79 14.84 3.29
CA GLY A 182 -3.11 14.05 2.09
C GLY A 182 -2.97 12.54 2.33
N HIS A 183 -1.94 12.13 3.06
CA HIS A 183 -1.76 10.73 3.49
C HIS A 183 -2.93 10.25 4.35
N ALA A 184 -3.29 11.00 5.38
CA ALA A 184 -4.34 10.66 6.33
C ALA A 184 -5.69 10.50 5.63
N LEU A 185 -6.08 11.44 4.77
CA LEU A 185 -7.33 11.37 4.01
C LEU A 185 -7.36 10.14 3.09
N LEU A 186 -6.28 9.87 2.38
CA LEU A 186 -6.17 8.73 1.48
C LEU A 186 -6.23 7.40 2.25
N SER A 187 -5.45 7.28 3.32
CA SER A 187 -5.41 6.06 4.15
C SER A 187 -6.72 5.84 4.91
N TYR A 188 -7.37 6.89 5.39
CA TYR A 188 -8.69 6.80 6.03
C TYR A 188 -9.76 6.33 5.04
N PHE A 189 -9.73 6.82 3.79
CA PHE A 189 -10.61 6.33 2.72
C PHE A 189 -10.43 4.83 2.49
N PHE A 190 -9.20 4.34 2.32
CA PHE A 190 -8.94 2.90 2.15
C PHE A 190 -9.33 2.09 3.40
N GLY A 191 -9.00 2.57 4.60
CA GLY A 191 -9.35 1.89 5.85
C GLY A 191 -10.87 1.75 6.03
N THR A 192 -11.63 2.81 5.74
CA THR A 192 -13.10 2.77 5.74
C THR A 192 -13.63 1.79 4.69
N PHE A 193 -13.00 1.76 3.50
CA PHE A 193 -13.36 0.86 2.43
C PHE A 193 -13.09 -0.61 2.78
N VAL A 194 -12.01 -0.93 3.50
CA VAL A 194 -11.76 -2.29 4.04
C VAL A 194 -12.94 -2.73 4.90
N VAL A 195 -13.38 -1.88 5.84
CA VAL A 195 -14.49 -2.19 6.73
C VAL A 195 -15.79 -2.43 5.94
N ALA A 196 -16.10 -1.57 4.97
CA ALA A 196 -17.28 -1.71 4.14
C ALA A 196 -17.31 -3.03 3.35
N VAL A 197 -16.18 -3.40 2.73
CA VAL A 197 -16.03 -4.65 1.96
C VAL A 197 -16.11 -5.86 2.89
N ALA A 198 -15.50 -5.78 4.09
CA ALA A 198 -15.55 -6.86 5.09
C ALA A 198 -16.97 -7.10 5.61
N ILE A 199 -17.73 -6.03 5.90
CA ILE A 199 -19.15 -6.15 6.28
C ILE A 199 -19.94 -6.82 5.16
N ASN A 200 -19.74 -6.40 3.90
CA ASN A 200 -20.42 -7.00 2.77
C ASN A 200 -20.12 -8.50 2.65
N LEU A 201 -18.84 -8.89 2.78
CA LEU A 201 -18.43 -10.29 2.79
C LEU A 201 -19.15 -11.09 3.89
N VAL A 202 -19.16 -10.59 5.12
CA VAL A 202 -19.83 -11.28 6.25
C VAL A 202 -21.32 -11.42 5.98
N THR A 203 -21.99 -10.36 5.53
CA THR A 203 -23.42 -10.42 5.23
C THR A 203 -23.74 -11.40 4.10
N GLY A 204 -22.92 -11.45 3.05
CA GLY A 204 -23.06 -12.39 1.94
C GLY A 204 -22.90 -13.84 2.38
N LEU A 205 -21.90 -14.13 3.22
CA LEU A 205 -21.70 -15.48 3.78
C LEU A 205 -22.88 -15.91 4.66
N THR A 206 -23.39 -15.03 5.53
CA THR A 206 -24.52 -15.35 6.42
C THR A 206 -25.86 -15.52 5.69
N GLN A 207 -26.03 -14.93 4.51
CA GLN A 207 -27.23 -15.09 3.69
C GLN A 207 -27.16 -16.31 2.75
N SER A 208 -25.98 -16.92 2.62
CA SER A 208 -25.73 -18.09 1.76
C SER A 208 -25.75 -19.43 2.51
N GLY A 209 -25.84 -19.40 3.85
CA GLY A 209 -26.01 -20.57 4.72
C GLY A 209 -27.43 -20.65 5.28
#